data_AF-A0AA48LZS3-F1
#
_entry.id   AF-A0AA48LZS3-F1
#
_cell.length_a   1.000
_cell.length_b   1.000
_cell.length_c   1.000
_cell.angle_alpha   90.00
_cell.angle_beta   90.00
_cell.angle_gamma   90.00
#
_symmetry.space_group_name_H-M   'P 1'
#
loop_
_entity.id
_entity.type
_entity.pdbx_description
1 polymer ?
#
loop_
_entity_poly.entity_id
_entity_poly.type
_entity_poly.pdbx_seq_one_letter_code
_entity_poly.pdbx_strand_id
1 'polypeptide(L)'
;MHIFVLTGAGVSVESGLGAFRDKSGTGLWARFDPMQLATPEAFARRPEAVHEFYNFRRRKLLAAKPNAAHVALAELQRELPARGGALTLVTQNIDDLHERAGAGA
;
A
#
# COMPACT_ATOMS: atom_id res chain seq x y z
N MET A 1 -26.16 -5.49 4.72
CA MET A 1 -25.09 -6.31 4.10
C MET A 1 -23.74 -5.78 4.56
N HIS A 2 -22.81 -6.65 4.94
CA HIS A 2 -21.47 -6.24 5.36
C HIS A 2 -20.45 -6.73 4.34
N ILE A 3 -19.68 -5.82 3.75
CA ILE A 3 -18.63 -6.13 2.78
C ILE A 3 -17.28 -6.03 3.50
N PHE A 4 -16.42 -7.01 3.29
CA PHE A 4 -15.03 -6.98 3.74
C PHE A 4 -14.10 -6.95 2.53
N VAL A 5 -13.17 -6.01 2.49
CA VAL A 5 -12.17 -5.89 1.41
C VAL A 5 -10.79 -5.92 2.04
N LEU A 6 -9.95 -6.85 1.59
CA LEU A 6 -8.52 -6.86 1.88
C LEU A 6 -7.74 -6.39 0.65
N THR A 7 -6.96 -5.33 0.80
CA THR A 7 -6.07 -4.82 -0.25
C THR A 7 -4.61 -5.14 0.05
N GLY A 8 -3.78 -5.05 -0.99
CA GLY A 8 -2.33 -5.17 -0.91
C GLY A 8 -1.68 -4.38 -2.04
N ALA A 9 -0.36 -4.51 -2.20
CA ALA A 9 0.44 -3.57 -3.00
C ALA A 9 -0.02 -3.37 -4.45
N GLY A 10 -0.74 -4.35 -5.03
CA GLY A 10 -1.35 -4.26 -6.36
C GLY A 10 -2.27 -3.04 -6.52
N VAL A 11 -3.02 -2.66 -5.48
CA VAL A 11 -3.93 -1.50 -5.55
C VAL A 11 -3.18 -0.18 -5.78
N SER A 12 -1.91 -0.10 -5.36
CA SER A 12 -1.09 1.12 -5.44
C SER A 12 -0.20 1.18 -6.70
N VAL A 13 -0.21 0.15 -7.56
CA VAL A 13 0.64 0.09 -8.77
C VAL A 13 0.35 1.24 -9.72
N GLU A 14 -0.93 1.51 -9.99
CA GLU A 14 -1.35 2.61 -10.87
C GLU A 14 -1.06 4.00 -10.28
N SER A 15 -0.78 4.07 -8.97
CA SER A 15 -0.32 5.29 -8.29
C SER A 15 1.20 5.50 -8.39
N GLY A 16 1.90 4.69 -9.19
CA GLY A 16 3.36 4.74 -9.36
C GLY A 16 4.15 4.05 -8.23
N LEU A 17 3.46 3.39 -7.30
CA LEU A 17 4.09 2.59 -6.26
C LEU A 17 4.23 1.15 -6.77
N GLY A 18 5.43 0.82 -7.27
CA GLY A 18 5.72 -0.53 -7.75
C GLY A 18 5.36 -1.58 -6.70
N ALA A 19 4.74 -2.68 -7.17
CA ALA A 19 4.43 -3.84 -6.34
C ALA A 19 5.72 -4.51 -5.84
N PHE A 20 5.58 -5.24 -4.74
CA PHE A 20 6.69 -6.03 -4.19
C PHE A 20 7.05 -7.23 -5.06
N ARG A 21 6.03 -7.92 -5.59
CA ARG A 21 6.14 -8.98 -6.57
C ARG A 21 5.22 -8.66 -7.73
N ASP A 22 5.66 -8.91 -8.96
CA ASP A 22 4.83 -8.84 -10.16
C ASP A 22 5.12 -10.04 -11.06
N LYS A 23 4.24 -10.28 -12.04
CA LYS A 23 4.39 -11.39 -13.00
C LYS A 23 5.49 -11.13 -14.03
N SER A 24 5.89 -9.88 -14.23
CA SER A 24 6.93 -9.46 -15.17
C SER A 24 8.35 -9.61 -14.61
N GLY A 25 8.52 -9.94 -13.32
CA GLY A 25 9.83 -10.03 -12.68
C GLY A 25 10.50 -8.66 -12.45
N THR A 26 9.74 -7.58 -12.53
CA THR A 26 10.19 -6.19 -12.33
C THR A 26 9.86 -5.65 -10.93
N GLY A 27 9.20 -6.46 -10.10
CA GLY A 27 8.81 -6.11 -8.74
C GLY A 27 10.02 -5.77 -7.86
N LEU A 28 9.77 -5.05 -6.77
CA LEU A 28 10.86 -4.63 -5.88
C LEU A 28 11.70 -5.79 -5.36
N TRP A 29 11.08 -6.94 -5.06
CA TRP A 29 11.79 -8.12 -4.56
C TRP A 29 12.59 -8.89 -5.61
N ALA A 30 12.43 -8.58 -6.89
CA ALA A 30 13.35 -9.04 -7.92
C ALA A 30 14.65 -8.22 -7.95
N ARG A 31 14.63 -7.00 -7.38
CA ARG A 31 15.76 -6.07 -7.39
C ARG A 31 16.44 -5.92 -6.03
N PHE A 32 15.69 -6.14 -4.96
CA PHE A 32 16.10 -5.94 -3.58
C PHE A 32 15.76 -7.19 -2.78
N ASP A 33 16.72 -7.75 -2.04
CA ASP A 33 16.45 -8.91 -1.19
C ASP A 33 15.70 -8.46 0.09
N PRO A 34 14.43 -8.87 0.29
CA PRO A 34 13.68 -8.50 1.49
C PRO A 34 14.33 -9.01 2.78
N MET A 35 15.05 -10.13 2.75
CA MET A 35 15.73 -10.68 3.94
C MET A 35 16.91 -9.81 4.39
N GLN A 36 17.34 -8.86 3.56
CA GLN A 36 18.38 -7.88 3.89
C GLN A 36 17.82 -6.51 4.22
N LEU A 37 16.51 -6.28 4.10
CA LEU A 37 15.93 -4.94 4.17
C LEU A 37 14.69 -4.82 5.07
N ALA A 38 13.89 -5.87 5.20
CA ALA A 38 12.58 -5.81 5.85
C ALA A 38 12.46 -6.82 7.01
N THR A 39 13.54 -7.01 7.77
CA THR A 39 13.54 -7.81 9.00
C THR A 39 14.23 -7.07 10.15
N PRO A 40 13.89 -7.38 11.42
CA PRO A 40 14.58 -6.83 12.58
C PRO A 40 16.10 -7.08 12.56
N GLU A 41 16.51 -8.27 12.13
CA GLU A 41 17.92 -8.69 12.06
C GLU A 41 18.68 -7.92 10.98
N ALA A 42 18.03 -7.67 9.84
CA ALA A 42 18.59 -6.82 8.78
C ALA A 42 18.82 -5.38 9.28
N PHE A 43 17.85 -4.82 9.99
CA PHE A 43 17.97 -3.49 10.58
C PHE A 43 19.06 -3.42 11.66
N ALA A 44 19.15 -4.43 12.54
CA ALA A 44 20.20 -4.49 13.54
C ALA A 44 21.61 -4.61 12.93
N ARG A 45 21.73 -5.34 11.81
CA ARG A 45 23.01 -5.57 11.12
C ARG A 45 23.46 -4.38 10.26
N ARG A 46 22.55 -3.76 9.51
CA ARG A 46 22.82 -2.68 8.54
C ARG A 46 21.69 -1.65 8.48
N PRO A 47 21.51 -0.84 9.53
CA PRO A 47 20.39 0.10 9.62
C PRO A 47 20.43 1.18 8.52
N GLU A 48 21.61 1.55 8.03
CA GLU A 48 21.79 2.52 6.96
C GLU A 48 21.17 2.06 5.64
N ALA A 49 21.41 0.79 5.25
CA ALA A 49 20.86 0.23 4.02
C ALA A 49 19.33 0.09 4.08
N VAL A 50 18.81 -0.31 5.25
CA VAL A 50 17.36 -0.36 5.50
C VAL A 50 16.76 1.05 5.38
N HIS A 51 17.36 2.04 6.04
CA HIS A 51 16.90 3.42 5.95
C HIS A 51 16.94 3.97 4.53
N GLU A 52 18.00 3.71 3.76
CA GLU A 52 18.09 4.12 2.35
C GLU A 52 16.96 3.53 1.51
N PHE A 53 16.67 2.24 1.68
CA PHE A 53 15.56 1.58 0.99
C PHE A 53 14.20 2.21 1.35
N TYR A 54 13.90 2.38 2.63
CA TYR A 54 12.63 2.99 3.06
C TYR A 54 12.56 4.49 2.72
N ASN A 55 13.68 5.23 2.69
CA ASN A 55 13.72 6.62 2.25
C ASN A 55 13.52 6.75 0.74
N PHE A 56 14.02 5.80 -0.06
CA PHE A 56 13.65 5.69 -1.47
C PHE A 56 12.15 5.47 -1.65
N ARG A 57 11.54 4.56 -0.87
CA ARG A 57 10.08 4.33 -0.88
C ARG A 57 9.29 5.57 -0.47
N ARG A 58 9.68 6.25 0.61
CA ARG A 58 9.06 7.50 1.10
C ARG A 58 9.09 8.60 0.04
N ARG A 59 10.22 8.79 -0.65
CA ARG A 59 10.33 9.77 -1.74
C ARG A 59 9.36 9.49 -2.89
N LYS A 60 9.15 8.22 -3.26
CA LYS A 60 8.14 7.85 -4.26
C LYS A 60 6.71 8.11 -3.77
N LEU A 61 6.43 7.84 -2.50
CA LEU A 61 5.12 8.05 -1.90
C LEU A 61 4.68 9.52 -1.94
N LEU A 62 5.62 10.46 -1.74
CA LEU A 62 5.35 11.90 -1.79
C LEU A 62 4.78 12.35 -3.15
N ALA A 63 5.19 11.71 -4.24
CA ALA A 63 4.70 12.02 -5.59
C ALA A 63 3.45 11.20 -5.98
N ALA A 64 3.18 10.10 -5.29
CA ALA A 64 2.03 9.24 -5.57
C ALA A 64 0.73 9.94 -5.17
N LYS A 65 -0.34 9.68 -5.93
CA LYS A 65 -1.70 10.14 -5.63
C LYS A 65 -2.65 8.94 -5.61
N PRO A 66 -3.77 9.01 -4.86
CA PRO A 66 -4.80 7.98 -4.94
C PRO A 66 -5.25 7.79 -6.40
N ASN A 67 -5.37 6.54 -6.82
CA ASN A 67 -5.93 6.18 -8.12
C ASN A 67 -7.44 5.86 -8.00
N ALA A 68 -8.06 5.52 -9.12
CA ALA A 68 -9.49 5.22 -9.20
C ALA A 68 -9.95 4.12 -8.22
N ALA A 69 -9.11 3.12 -7.94
CA ALA A 69 -9.46 2.05 -6.99
C ALA A 69 -9.58 2.56 -5.56
N HIS A 70 -8.64 3.41 -5.12
CA HIS A 70 -8.70 4.01 -3.78
C HIS A 70 -9.92 4.91 -3.62
N VAL A 71 -10.18 5.75 -4.63
CA VAL A 71 -11.34 6.65 -4.64
C VAL A 71 -12.65 5.85 -4.59
N ALA A 72 -12.79 4.83 -5.43
CA ALA A 72 -13.99 3.99 -5.46
C ALA A 72 -14.24 3.27 -4.12
N LEU A 73 -13.18 2.79 -3.47
CA LEU A 73 -13.29 2.13 -2.16
C LEU A 73 -13.69 3.12 -1.05
N ALA A 74 -13.13 4.33 -1.06
CA ALA A 74 -13.51 5.40 -0.13
C ALA A 74 -14.98 5.84 -0.34
N GLU A 75 -15.40 6.03 -1.59
CA GLU A 75 -16.78 6.36 -1.94
C GLU A 75 -17.75 5.26 -1.50
N LEU A 76 -17.42 4.00 -1.77
CA LEU A 76 -18.22 2.86 -1.32
C LEU A 76 -18.32 2.82 0.21
N GLN A 77 -17.22 3.03 0.93
CA GLN A 77 -17.22 3.06 2.39
C GLN A 77 -18.17 4.13 2.94
N ARG A 78 -18.16 5.31 2.32
CA ARG A 78 -18.99 6.45 2.70
C ARG A 78 -20.47 6.25 2.39
N GLU A 79 -20.80 5.62 1.26
CA GLU A 79 -22.18 5.55 0.75
C GLU A 79 -22.96 4.32 1.22
N LEU A 80 -22.26 3.23 1.55
CA LEU A 80 -22.90 1.97 1.93
C LEU A 80 -23.76 2.05 3.21
N PRO A 81 -23.41 2.85 4.25
CA PRO A 81 -24.26 3.08 5.41
C PRO A 81 -25.65 3.64 5.07
N ALA A 82 -25.76 4.55 4.10
CA ALA A 82 -27.03 5.11 3.66
C ALA A 82 -27.95 4.05 3.01
N ARG A 83 -27.38 2.91 2.61
CA ARG A 83 -28.10 1.76 2.03
C ARG A 83 -28.30 0.62 3.04
N GLY A 84 -28.06 0.86 4.34
CA GLY A 84 -28.17 -0.17 5.39
C GLY A 84 -27.06 -1.22 5.35
N GLY A 85 -25.89 -0.87 4.82
CA GLY A 85 -24.71 -1.73 4.79
C GLY A 85 -23.47 -1.10 5.42
N ALA A 86 -22.38 -1.85 5.46
CA ALA A 86 -21.09 -1.39 5.96
C ALA A 86 -19.95 -2.00 5.15
N LEU A 87 -18.84 -1.26 5.04
CA LEU A 87 -17.60 -1.74 4.43
C LEU A 87 -16.49 -1.72 5.49
N THR A 88 -15.87 -2.88 5.72
CA THR A 88 -14.59 -2.97 6.42
C THR A 88 -13.48 -3.08 5.39
N LEU A 89 -12.66 -2.04 5.29
CA LEU A 89 -11.50 -1.99 4.43
C LEU A 89 -10.25 -2.28 5.26
N VAL A 90 -9.55 -3.37 4.96
CA VAL A 90 -8.27 -3.74 5.57
C VAL A 90 -7.20 -3.70 4.49
N THR A 91 -6.02 -3.19 4.83
CA THR A 91 -4.90 -3.11 3.89
C THR A 91 -3.64 -3.74 4.47
N GLN A 92 -2.87 -4.41 3.61
CA GLN A 92 -1.50 -4.81 3.88
C GLN A 92 -0.49 -3.69 3.52
N ASN A 93 -0.95 -2.63 2.86
CA ASN A 93 -0.08 -1.55 2.45
C ASN A 93 0.36 -0.73 3.67
N ILE A 94 1.56 -0.18 3.55
CA ILE A 94 2.15 0.76 4.49
C ILE A 94 2.22 2.18 3.90
N ASP A 95 1.52 2.40 2.79
CA ASP A 95 1.24 3.72 2.24
C ASP A 95 -0.11 4.23 2.76
N ASP A 96 -0.34 5.53 2.60
CA ASP A 96 -1.50 6.27 3.11
C ASP A 96 -2.50 6.62 1.99
N LEU A 97 -2.52 5.84 0.89
CA LEU A 97 -3.31 6.21 -0.30
C LEU A 97 -4.82 6.01 -0.11
N HIS A 98 -5.25 5.10 0.76
CA HIS A 98 -6.67 4.94 1.11
C HIS A 98 -7.16 6.13 1.94
N GLU A 99 -6.38 6.54 2.93
CA GLU A 99 -6.65 7.68 3.80
C GLU A 99 -6.69 8.97 2.99
N ARG A 100 -5.73 9.16 2.08
CA ARG A 100 -5.72 10.30 1.15
C ARG A 100 -6.88 10.29 0.15
N ALA A 101 -7.46 9.13 -0.14
CA ALA A 101 -8.69 9.02 -0.93
C ALA A 101 -9.97 9.32 -0.12
N GLY A 102 -9.85 9.45 1.21
CA GLY A 102 -10.96 9.71 2.12
C GLY A 102 -11.58 8.45 2.73
N ALA A 103 -10.93 7.28 2.63
CA ALA A 103 -11.34 6.13 3.41
C ALA A 103 -11.10 6.40 4.90
N GLY A 104 -12.10 6.08 5.71
CA GLY A 104 -12.06 6.24 7.16
C GLY A 104 -11.41 5.05 7.85
N ALA A 105 -10.78 5.31 8.99
CA ALA A 105 -10.36 4.29 9.95
C ALA A 105 -11.57 3.63 10.63
#